data_AF-A0AAV7HN61-F1
#
_entry.id   AF-A0AAV7HN61-F1
#
_cell.length_a   1.000
_cell.length_b   1.000
_cell.length_c   1.000
_cell.angle_alpha   90.00
_cell.angle_beta   90.00
_cell.angle_gamma   90.00
#
_symmetry.space_group_name_H-M   'P 1'
#
loop_
_entity.id
_entity.type
_entity.pdbx_description
1 polymer ?
#
loop_
_entity_poly.entity_id
_entity_poly.type
_entity_poly.pdbx_seq_one_letter_code
_entity_poly.pdbx_strand_id
1 'polypeptide(L)'
;MHLSRLGEEWVLWASEEFGFLTPSDSVSTGSSIMPQKKNPDPMELVRGKSSRVIGSLVTLLVLCKGLPQAYNRDLQEDKEPLFDSVKTILGMLEVSAEFALNVTLNHAKIVKALPAGYLDATTLADYLVKKGVPFRTSHDIVGRSVALCVSRNCQLSDLSLDDLRGIDPVFEQDVYEYLGVENSINKFSSYGSTGSDCVAEQLHHWISKLQIS
;
A
#
# COMPACT_ATOMS: atom_id res chain seq x y z
N MET A 1 12.75 -2.78 9.29
CA MET A 1 11.29 -2.98 9.41
C MET A 1 10.49 -2.09 8.47
N HIS A 2 10.55 -0.76 8.54
CA HIS A 2 9.76 0.08 7.61
C HIS A 2 10.19 -0.10 6.15
N LEU A 3 11.49 0.02 5.85
CA LEU A 3 12.01 -0.16 4.49
C LEU A 3 11.79 -1.58 3.94
N SER A 4 11.76 -2.61 4.79
CA SER A 4 11.49 -3.98 4.34
C SER A 4 10.03 -4.17 3.90
N ARG A 5 9.07 -3.45 4.52
CA ARG A 5 7.67 -3.44 4.08
C ARG A 5 7.52 -2.72 2.74
N LEU A 6 8.21 -1.58 2.57
CA LEU A 6 8.27 -0.89 1.28
C LEU A 6 8.85 -1.80 0.18
N GLY A 7 9.96 -2.50 0.51
CA GLY A 7 10.56 -3.47 -0.40
C GLY A 7 9.63 -4.62 -0.78
N GLU A 8 8.82 -5.14 0.16
CA GLU A 8 7.81 -6.16 -0.13
C GLU A 8 6.80 -5.68 -1.17
N GLU A 9 6.19 -4.51 -0.95
CA GLU A 9 5.19 -3.94 -1.85
C GLU A 9 5.76 -3.70 -3.25
N TRP A 10 6.97 -3.14 -3.35
CA TRP A 10 7.58 -2.87 -4.64
C TRP A 10 7.99 -4.14 -5.39
N VAL A 11 8.46 -5.17 -4.68
CA VAL A 11 8.72 -6.48 -5.29
C VAL A 11 7.42 -7.10 -5.80
N LEU A 12 6.34 -7.05 -5.01
CA LEU A 12 5.03 -7.56 -5.40
C LEU A 12 4.46 -6.80 -6.60
N TRP A 13 4.51 -5.47 -6.59
CA TRP A 13 4.00 -4.62 -7.68
C TRP A 13 4.80 -4.78 -8.97
N ALA A 14 6.08 -5.13 -8.88
CA ALA A 14 6.94 -5.40 -10.04
C ALA A 14 6.79 -6.82 -10.62
N SER A 15 6.09 -7.72 -9.94
CA SER A 15 5.79 -9.07 -10.47
C SER A 15 5.05 -9.01 -11.81
N GLU A 16 5.12 -10.08 -12.61
CA GLU A 16 4.42 -10.12 -13.90
C GLU A 16 2.89 -10.13 -13.71
N GLU A 17 2.43 -10.80 -12.65
CA GLU A 17 1.03 -10.94 -12.27
C GLU A 17 0.38 -9.59 -11.94
N PHE A 18 1.07 -8.74 -11.17
CA PHE A 18 0.59 -7.38 -10.87
C PHE A 18 0.99 -6.39 -11.96
N GLY A 19 2.29 -6.25 -12.20
CA GLY A 19 2.88 -5.32 -13.17
C GLY A 19 2.46 -3.87 -12.98
N PHE A 20 2.21 -3.46 -11.74
CA PHE A 20 1.84 -2.09 -11.37
C PHE A 20 3.04 -1.14 -11.39
N LEU A 21 4.24 -1.68 -11.20
CA LEU A 21 5.49 -0.95 -11.13
C LEU A 21 6.50 -1.58 -12.08
N THR A 22 7.30 -0.76 -12.76
CA THR A 22 8.42 -1.22 -13.58
C THR A 22 9.68 -0.44 -13.21
N PRO A 23 10.73 -1.09 -12.67
CA PRO A 23 11.99 -0.42 -12.41
C PRO A 23 12.74 -0.11 -13.72
N SER A 24 13.56 0.94 -13.70
CA SER A 24 14.51 1.21 -14.78
C SER A 24 15.67 0.20 -14.75
N ASP A 25 16.47 0.16 -15.81
CA ASP A 25 17.62 -0.74 -15.89
C ASP A 25 18.74 -0.34 -14.91
N SER A 26 18.78 0.92 -14.43
CA SER A 26 19.78 1.37 -13.45
C SER A 26 19.52 0.84 -12.05
N VAL A 27 18.28 0.46 -11.74
CA VAL A 27 17.85 -0.04 -10.43
C VAL A 27 17.22 -1.43 -10.49
N SER A 28 17.49 -2.18 -11.57
CA SER A 28 17.08 -3.57 -11.70
C SER A 28 18.15 -4.41 -12.37
N THR A 29 18.13 -5.72 -12.13
CA THR A 29 18.92 -6.65 -12.94
C THR A 29 18.03 -7.31 -13.99
N GLY A 30 18.60 -7.55 -15.17
CA GLY A 30 17.97 -8.31 -16.24
C GLY A 30 18.43 -9.76 -16.27
N SER A 31 17.63 -10.63 -16.87
CA SER A 31 18.09 -11.96 -17.26
C SER A 31 18.73 -11.90 -18.65
N SER A 32 19.89 -12.56 -18.83
CA SER A 32 20.51 -12.72 -20.15
C SER A 32 19.66 -13.53 -21.14
N ILE A 33 18.68 -14.29 -20.64
CA ILE A 33 17.77 -15.13 -21.44
C ILE A 33 16.40 -14.44 -21.65
N MET A 34 15.97 -13.58 -20.70
CA MET A 34 14.67 -12.90 -20.73
C MET A 34 14.85 -11.39 -20.64
N PRO A 35 15.02 -10.69 -21.78
CA PRO A 35 15.34 -9.26 -21.82
C PRO A 35 14.26 -8.35 -21.20
N GLN A 36 13.01 -8.81 -21.17
CA GLN A 36 11.89 -8.09 -20.59
C GLN A 36 11.81 -8.20 -19.06
N LYS A 37 12.47 -9.21 -18.47
CA LYS A 37 12.38 -9.49 -17.04
C LYS A 37 13.32 -8.54 -16.28
N LYS A 38 12.74 -7.59 -15.56
CA LYS A 38 13.45 -6.66 -14.69
C LYS A 38 13.20 -7.02 -13.23
N ASN A 39 14.25 -7.48 -12.55
CA ASN A 39 14.16 -7.91 -11.17
C ASN A 39 14.38 -6.69 -10.24
N PRO A 40 13.53 -6.47 -9.24
CA PRO A 40 13.69 -5.41 -8.25
C PRO A 40 14.71 -5.81 -7.15
N ASP A 41 15.86 -6.37 -7.53
CA ASP A 41 16.88 -6.90 -6.59
C ASP A 41 17.30 -5.91 -5.51
N PRO A 42 17.46 -4.59 -5.80
CA PRO A 42 17.81 -3.64 -4.75
C PRO A 42 16.79 -3.63 -3.59
N MET A 43 15.51 -3.78 -3.90
CA MET A 43 14.45 -3.83 -2.88
C MET A 43 14.37 -5.18 -2.18
N GLU A 44 14.69 -6.28 -2.87
CA GLU A 44 14.89 -7.58 -2.22
C GLU A 44 16.04 -7.53 -1.20
N LEU A 45 17.14 -6.86 -1.56
CA LEU A 45 18.28 -6.66 -0.66
C LEU A 45 17.94 -5.74 0.51
N VAL A 46 17.17 -4.66 0.30
CA VAL A 46 16.67 -3.82 1.40
C VAL A 46 15.84 -4.64 2.38
N ARG A 47 14.93 -5.49 1.87
CA ARG A 47 14.16 -6.43 2.69
C ARG A 47 15.07 -7.39 3.45
N GLY A 48 16.01 -8.04 2.78
CA GLY A 48 16.94 -9.00 3.38
C GLY A 48 17.87 -8.37 4.43
N LYS A 49 18.43 -7.20 4.16
CA LYS A 49 19.34 -6.47 5.05
C LYS A 49 18.66 -5.99 6.34
N SER A 50 17.33 -5.92 6.39
CA SER A 50 16.62 -5.67 7.64
C SER A 50 16.91 -6.73 8.71
N SER A 51 17.11 -8.00 8.32
CA SER A 51 17.46 -9.07 9.25
C SER A 51 18.80 -8.85 9.94
N ARG A 52 19.78 -8.28 9.21
CA ARG A 52 21.11 -7.96 9.72
C ARG A 52 21.05 -6.95 10.86
N VAL A 53 20.31 -5.86 10.67
CA VAL A 53 20.11 -4.81 11.70
C VAL A 53 19.37 -5.36 12.93
N ILE A 54 18.36 -6.20 12.72
CA ILE A 54 17.64 -6.85 13.83
C ILE A 54 18.58 -7.79 14.59
N GLY A 55 19.42 -8.55 13.88
CA GLY A 55 20.45 -9.39 14.47
C GLY A 55 21.41 -8.59 15.34
N SER A 56 21.91 -7.46 14.86
CA SER A 56 22.80 -6.57 15.63
C SER A 56 22.15 -6.05 16.91
N LEU A 57 20.84 -5.72 16.88
CA LEU A 57 20.10 -5.36 18.09
C LEU A 57 20.08 -6.51 19.11
N VAL A 58 19.75 -7.73 18.65
CA VAL A 58 19.73 -8.91 19.53
C VAL A 58 21.12 -9.17 20.11
N THR A 59 22.17 -9.06 19.30
CA THR A 59 23.56 -9.18 19.78
C THR A 59 23.85 -8.21 20.91
N LEU A 60 23.52 -6.92 20.76
CA LEU A 60 23.76 -5.91 21.80
C LEU A 60 22.93 -6.17 23.07
N LEU A 61 21.67 -6.58 22.94
CA LEU A 61 20.81 -6.92 24.08
C LEU A 61 21.38 -8.11 24.87
N VAL A 62 21.87 -9.13 24.18
CA VAL A 62 22.46 -10.32 24.80
C VAL A 62 23.84 -10.01 25.39
N LEU A 63 24.64 -9.17 24.73
CA LEU A 63 25.93 -8.70 25.26
C LEU A 63 25.78 -8.03 26.63
N CYS A 64 24.75 -7.18 26.78
CA CYS A 64 24.50 -6.46 28.02
C CYS A 64 23.82 -7.30 29.11
N LYS A 65 23.34 -8.52 28.78
CA LYS A 65 22.50 -9.31 29.68
C LYS A 65 23.29 -9.81 30.89
N GLY A 66 23.00 -9.24 32.06
CA GLY A 66 23.54 -9.70 33.33
C GLY A 66 25.00 -9.31 33.58
N LEU A 67 25.55 -8.34 32.84
CA LEU A 67 26.87 -7.80 33.12
C LEU A 67 26.88 -7.10 34.49
N PRO A 68 27.82 -7.44 35.40
CA PRO A 68 27.98 -6.73 36.66
C PRO A 68 28.54 -5.32 36.41
N GLN A 69 28.36 -4.40 37.34
CA GLN A 69 28.93 -3.06 37.24
C GLN A 69 30.44 -3.08 37.54
N ALA A 70 31.27 -2.20 36.98
CA ALA A 70 30.96 -1.11 36.05
C ALA A 70 31.40 -1.43 34.60
N TYR A 71 32.68 -1.25 34.28
CA TYR A 71 33.23 -1.59 32.96
C TYR A 71 33.66 -3.06 32.91
N ASN A 72 33.20 -3.78 31.88
CA ASN A 72 33.66 -5.13 31.54
C ASN A 72 34.21 -5.11 30.11
N ARG A 73 35.24 -5.91 29.84
CA ARG A 73 35.90 -5.92 28.52
C ARG A 73 35.01 -6.47 27.41
N ASP A 74 33.98 -7.24 27.76
CA ASP A 74 32.88 -7.68 26.89
C ASP A 74 32.30 -6.51 26.08
N LEU A 75 32.22 -5.31 26.67
CA LEU A 75 31.76 -4.09 26.01
C LEU A 75 32.68 -3.61 24.87
N GLN A 76 33.77 -4.30 24.58
CA GLN A 76 34.51 -4.10 23.34
C GLN A 76 33.70 -4.52 22.10
N GLU A 77 32.83 -5.53 22.24
CA GLU A 77 31.99 -6.12 21.18
C GLU A 77 30.79 -5.24 20.76
N ASP A 78 30.62 -4.05 21.34
CA ASP A 78 29.50 -3.16 21.04
C ASP A 78 29.63 -2.44 19.68
N LYS A 79 30.86 -2.25 19.19
CA LYS A 79 31.17 -1.37 18.05
C LYS A 79 30.83 -2.00 16.72
N GLU A 80 31.22 -3.26 16.53
CA GLU A 80 31.00 -3.99 15.28
C GLU A 80 29.51 -4.06 14.91
N PRO A 81 28.59 -4.54 15.77
CA PRO A 81 27.16 -4.58 15.44
C PRO A 81 26.57 -3.17 15.23
N LEU A 82 27.05 -2.16 15.96
CA LEU A 82 26.61 -0.78 15.79
C LEU A 82 27.04 -0.19 14.44
N PHE A 83 28.34 -0.27 14.12
CA PHE A 83 28.90 0.26 12.88
C PHE A 83 28.28 -0.42 11.66
N ASP A 84 28.11 -1.73 11.74
CA ASP A 84 27.48 -2.50 10.69
C ASP A 84 25.99 -2.13 10.51
N SER A 85 25.26 -1.91 11.60
CA SER A 85 23.87 -1.44 11.55
C SER A 85 23.76 -0.08 10.90
N VAL A 86 24.59 0.89 11.30
CA VAL A 86 24.58 2.24 10.75
C VAL A 86 24.89 2.20 9.25
N LYS A 87 25.96 1.50 8.84
CA LYS A 87 26.32 1.34 7.43
C LYS A 87 25.19 0.70 6.62
N THR A 88 24.55 -0.33 7.19
CA THR A 88 23.45 -1.04 6.53
C THR A 88 22.22 -0.15 6.37
N ILE A 89 21.86 0.64 7.40
CA ILE A 89 20.70 1.55 7.36
C ILE A 89 20.92 2.65 6.33
N LEU A 90 22.08 3.30 6.31
CA LEU A 90 22.39 4.35 5.34
C LEU A 90 22.32 3.81 3.91
N GLY A 91 22.94 2.65 3.65
CA GLY A 91 22.88 2.03 2.33
C GLY A 91 21.45 1.62 1.92
N MET A 92 20.62 1.14 2.85
CA MET A 92 19.22 0.85 2.54
C MET A 92 18.42 2.12 2.22
N LEU A 93 18.67 3.22 2.91
CA LEU A 93 18.01 4.51 2.66
C LEU A 93 18.38 5.06 1.27
N GLU A 94 19.67 5.08 0.94
CA GLU A 94 20.19 5.51 -0.35
C GLU A 94 19.60 4.68 -1.50
N VAL A 95 19.66 3.35 -1.38
CA VAL A 95 19.09 2.44 -2.39
C VAL A 95 17.58 2.62 -2.53
N SER A 96 16.83 2.75 -1.43
CA SER A 96 15.37 2.93 -1.50
C SER A 96 15.01 4.26 -2.17
N ALA A 97 15.76 5.33 -1.90
CA ALA A 97 15.55 6.64 -2.51
C ALA A 97 15.86 6.60 -4.02
N GLU A 98 16.99 6.01 -4.41
CA GLU A 98 17.36 5.86 -5.82
C GLU A 98 16.33 5.03 -6.58
N PHE A 99 15.86 3.92 -5.99
CA PHE A 99 14.82 3.11 -6.61
C PHE A 99 13.50 3.89 -6.74
N ALA A 100 13.10 4.68 -5.73
CA ALA A 100 11.90 5.52 -5.78
C ALA A 100 11.88 6.48 -6.97
N LEU A 101 13.04 7.03 -7.32
CA LEU A 101 13.21 7.99 -8.42
C LEU A 101 13.23 7.32 -9.80
N ASN A 102 13.46 6.01 -9.84
CA ASN A 102 13.75 5.26 -11.06
C ASN A 102 12.70 4.17 -11.36
N VAL A 103 11.47 4.36 -10.90
CA VAL A 103 10.34 3.46 -11.19
C VAL A 103 9.25 4.16 -11.97
N THR A 104 8.58 3.42 -12.84
CA THR A 104 7.39 3.88 -13.56
C THR A 104 6.17 3.09 -13.10
N LEU A 105 5.08 3.78 -12.78
CA LEU A 105 3.80 3.15 -12.46
C LEU A 105 3.01 2.89 -13.74
N ASN A 106 2.49 1.66 -13.89
CA ASN A 106 1.64 1.29 -15.00
C ASN A 106 0.18 1.66 -14.71
N HIS A 107 -0.16 2.92 -14.96
CA HIS A 107 -1.51 3.46 -14.74
C HIS A 107 -2.60 2.62 -15.41
N ALA A 108 -2.36 2.13 -16.64
CA ALA A 108 -3.36 1.33 -17.36
C ALA A 108 -3.65 -0.01 -16.67
N LYS A 109 -2.61 -0.72 -16.20
CA LYS A 109 -2.79 -1.96 -15.43
C LYS A 109 -3.47 -1.70 -14.09
N ILE A 110 -3.08 -0.64 -13.38
CA ILE A 110 -3.67 -0.27 -12.09
C ILE A 110 -5.15 0.03 -12.26
N VAL A 111 -5.52 0.92 -13.20
CA VAL A 111 -6.93 1.29 -13.46
C VAL A 111 -7.76 0.06 -13.83
N LYS A 112 -7.21 -0.86 -14.62
CA LYS A 112 -7.91 -2.11 -14.98
C LYS A 112 -8.14 -3.04 -13.77
N ALA A 113 -7.29 -2.97 -12.74
CA ALA A 113 -7.40 -3.82 -11.55
C ALA A 113 -8.39 -3.28 -10.51
N LEU A 114 -8.63 -1.97 -10.46
CA LEU A 114 -9.50 -1.33 -9.44
C LEU A 114 -10.93 -1.90 -9.36
N PRO A 115 -11.62 -2.23 -10.48
CA PRO A 115 -12.99 -2.75 -10.41
C PRO A 115 -13.10 -4.20 -9.89
N ALA A 116 -12.00 -4.96 -9.84
CA ALA A 116 -12.04 -6.40 -9.57
C ALA A 116 -12.51 -6.81 -8.16
N GLY A 117 -12.74 -5.83 -7.26
CA GLY A 117 -13.07 -6.06 -5.85
C GLY A 117 -14.37 -5.43 -5.34
N TYR A 118 -15.21 -4.84 -6.19
CA TYR A 118 -16.40 -4.08 -5.76
C TYR A 118 -16.07 -3.06 -4.66
N LEU A 119 -15.00 -2.27 -4.88
CA LEU A 119 -14.47 -1.34 -3.88
C LEU A 119 -15.48 -0.25 -3.48
N ASP A 120 -16.45 0.02 -4.34
CA ASP A 120 -17.58 0.93 -4.14
C ASP A 120 -18.72 0.33 -3.29
N ALA A 121 -18.61 -0.93 -2.86
CA ALA A 121 -19.57 -1.54 -1.93
C ALA A 121 -19.58 -0.81 -0.57
N THR A 122 -18.43 -0.33 -0.09
CA THR A 122 -18.35 0.40 1.19
C THR A 122 -19.05 1.76 1.09
N THR A 123 -18.85 2.50 0.01
CA THR A 123 -19.50 3.80 -0.20
C THR A 123 -21.00 3.64 -0.50
N LEU A 124 -21.42 2.52 -1.09
CA LEU A 124 -22.82 2.15 -1.20
C LEU A 124 -23.46 1.91 0.18
N ALA A 125 -22.75 1.26 1.11
CA ALA A 125 -23.23 1.09 2.47
C ALA A 125 -23.37 2.45 3.19
N ASP A 126 -22.40 3.36 3.00
CA ASP A 126 -22.47 4.73 3.55
C ASP A 126 -23.64 5.53 2.96
N TYR A 127 -23.94 5.37 1.66
CA TYR A 127 -25.13 5.96 1.03
C TYR A 127 -26.41 5.52 1.74
N LEU A 128 -26.57 4.22 2.00
CA LEU A 128 -27.74 3.68 2.68
C LEU A 128 -27.84 4.19 4.13
N VAL A 129 -26.72 4.26 4.84
CA VAL A 129 -26.68 4.84 6.20
C VAL A 129 -27.10 6.31 6.18
N LYS A 130 -26.65 7.10 5.19
CA LYS A 130 -27.07 8.50 5.03
C LYS A 130 -28.56 8.64 4.72
N LYS A 131 -29.19 7.65 4.07
CA LYS A 131 -30.65 7.56 3.87
C LYS A 131 -31.40 7.07 5.12
N GLY A 132 -30.70 6.83 6.23
CA GLY A 132 -31.29 6.43 7.52
C GLY A 132 -31.38 4.92 7.75
N VAL A 133 -30.82 4.11 6.85
CA VAL A 133 -30.79 2.65 7.01
C VAL A 133 -29.75 2.27 8.07
N PRO A 134 -30.10 1.46 9.09
CA PRO A 134 -29.12 0.99 10.06
C PRO A 134 -27.99 0.20 9.37
N PHE A 135 -26.74 0.41 9.80
CA PHE A 135 -25.56 -0.15 9.12
C PHE A 135 -25.63 -1.67 8.87
N ARG A 136 -26.15 -2.45 9.83
CA ARG A 136 -26.35 -3.90 9.64
C ARG A 136 -27.25 -4.21 8.44
N THR A 137 -28.36 -3.50 8.32
CA THR A 137 -29.29 -3.64 7.19
C THR A 137 -28.65 -3.14 5.89
N SER A 138 -27.91 -2.03 5.94
CA SER A 138 -27.15 -1.52 4.79
C SER A 138 -26.16 -2.56 4.25
N HIS A 139 -25.41 -3.21 5.15
CA HIS A 139 -24.47 -4.27 4.81
C HIS A 139 -25.18 -5.46 4.13
N ASP A 140 -26.34 -5.88 4.63
CA ASP A 140 -27.12 -6.96 4.03
C ASP A 140 -27.67 -6.59 2.63
N ILE A 141 -28.13 -5.34 2.44
CA ILE A 141 -28.55 -4.82 1.12
C ILE A 141 -27.38 -4.81 0.14
N VAL A 142 -26.23 -4.25 0.54
CA VAL A 142 -25.01 -4.19 -0.29
C VAL A 142 -24.52 -5.59 -0.64
N GLY A 143 -24.54 -6.54 0.30
CA GLY A 143 -24.18 -7.93 0.04
C GLY A 143 -25.04 -8.57 -1.05
N ARG A 144 -26.35 -8.29 -1.07
CA ARG A 144 -27.25 -8.74 -2.16
C ARG A 144 -26.94 -8.05 -3.49
N SER A 145 -26.60 -6.75 -3.48
CA SER A 145 -26.18 -6.03 -4.69
C SER A 145 -24.90 -6.61 -5.29
N VAL A 146 -23.88 -6.85 -4.45
CA VAL A 146 -22.63 -7.49 -4.89
C VAL A 146 -22.87 -8.91 -5.39
N ALA A 147 -23.71 -9.70 -4.72
CA ALA A 147 -24.06 -11.04 -5.18
C ALA A 147 -24.73 -11.03 -6.57
N LEU A 148 -25.60 -10.05 -6.83
CA LEU A 148 -26.21 -9.85 -8.15
C LEU A 148 -25.16 -9.52 -9.21
N CYS A 149 -24.25 -8.59 -8.91
CA CYS A 149 -23.14 -8.23 -9.80
C CYS A 149 -22.25 -9.44 -10.13
N VAL A 150 -21.86 -10.23 -9.13
CA VAL A 150 -21.07 -11.45 -9.32
C VAL A 150 -21.80 -12.43 -10.23
N SER A 151 -23.11 -12.63 -10.03
CA SER A 151 -23.91 -13.53 -10.86
C SER A 151 -24.03 -13.08 -12.32
N ARG A 152 -23.97 -11.77 -12.58
CA ARG A 152 -24.07 -11.15 -13.90
C ARG A 152 -22.71 -10.81 -14.52
N ASN A 153 -21.62 -10.99 -13.78
CA ASN A 153 -20.27 -10.56 -14.15
C ASN A 153 -20.21 -9.08 -14.57
N CYS A 154 -20.82 -8.20 -13.78
CA CYS A 154 -20.84 -6.75 -13.98
C CYS A 154 -20.42 -6.01 -12.71
N GLN A 155 -20.20 -4.70 -12.77
CA GLN A 155 -19.88 -3.85 -11.63
C GLN A 155 -21.15 -3.32 -10.94
N LEU A 156 -21.02 -2.79 -9.72
CA LEU A 156 -22.13 -2.14 -9.02
C LEU A 156 -22.64 -0.92 -9.80
N SER A 157 -21.73 -0.14 -10.39
CA SER A 157 -22.04 0.98 -11.28
C SER A 157 -22.83 0.59 -12.54
N ASP A 158 -22.80 -0.68 -12.93
CA ASP A 158 -23.48 -1.18 -14.13
C ASP A 158 -24.94 -1.60 -13.85
N LEU A 159 -25.33 -1.72 -12.58
CA LEU A 159 -26.71 -2.04 -12.21
C LEU A 159 -27.65 -0.88 -12.55
N SER A 160 -28.79 -1.18 -13.15
CA SER A 160 -29.83 -0.18 -13.38
C SER A 160 -30.52 0.23 -12.07
N LEU A 161 -31.20 1.38 -12.06
CA LEU A 161 -31.94 1.82 -10.88
C LEU A 161 -33.07 0.83 -10.55
N ASP A 162 -33.66 0.19 -11.57
CA ASP A 162 -34.68 -0.84 -11.39
C ASP A 162 -34.10 -2.11 -10.77
N ASP A 163 -32.88 -2.52 -11.16
CA ASP A 163 -32.17 -3.63 -10.51
C ASP A 163 -31.92 -3.33 -9.03
N LEU A 164 -31.42 -2.14 -8.72
CA LEU A 164 -31.16 -1.70 -7.35
C LEU A 164 -32.46 -1.63 -6.54
N ARG A 165 -33.53 -1.04 -7.09
CA ARG A 165 -34.85 -0.98 -6.44
C ARG A 165 -35.50 -2.34 -6.25
N GLY A 166 -35.20 -3.30 -7.13
CA GLY A 166 -35.57 -4.70 -6.95
C GLY A 166 -34.93 -5.35 -5.71
N ILE A 167 -33.79 -4.83 -5.26
CA ILE A 167 -33.12 -5.26 -4.02
C ILE A 167 -33.71 -4.52 -2.82
N ASP A 168 -33.83 -3.19 -2.89
CA ASP A 168 -34.44 -2.36 -1.86
C ASP A 168 -34.99 -1.04 -2.43
N PRO A 169 -36.24 -0.65 -2.11
CA PRO A 169 -36.84 0.58 -2.65
C PRO A 169 -36.17 1.88 -2.20
N VAL A 170 -35.27 1.86 -1.21
CA VAL A 170 -34.51 3.04 -0.74
C VAL A 170 -33.55 3.62 -1.79
N PHE A 171 -33.24 2.86 -2.85
CA PHE A 171 -32.35 3.33 -3.91
C PHE A 171 -33.04 4.38 -4.80
N GLU A 172 -32.32 5.50 -4.98
CA GLU A 172 -32.71 6.63 -5.81
C GLU A 172 -31.57 6.95 -6.80
N GLN A 173 -31.82 7.88 -7.73
CA GLN A 173 -30.87 8.21 -8.81
C GLN A 173 -29.52 8.72 -8.28
N ASP A 174 -29.48 9.29 -7.08
CA ASP A 174 -28.27 9.80 -6.43
C ASP A 174 -27.31 8.69 -5.96
N VAL A 175 -27.72 7.41 -5.98
CA VAL A 175 -26.84 6.27 -5.69
C VAL A 175 -25.62 6.24 -6.61
N TYR A 176 -25.77 6.67 -7.87
CA TYR A 176 -24.68 6.69 -8.84
C TYR A 176 -23.59 7.71 -8.52
N GLU A 177 -23.85 8.67 -7.61
CA GLU A 177 -22.81 9.55 -7.06
C GLU A 177 -21.91 8.86 -6.03
N TYR A 178 -22.23 7.63 -5.61
CA TYR A 178 -21.46 6.81 -4.67
C TYR A 178 -20.82 5.60 -5.34
N LEU A 179 -21.35 5.16 -6.48
CA LEU A 179 -20.85 4.01 -7.24
C LEU A 179 -19.73 4.40 -8.20
N GLY A 180 -18.81 3.46 -8.41
CA GLY A 180 -17.60 3.68 -9.20
C GLY A 180 -16.42 4.19 -8.36
N VAL A 181 -15.22 3.94 -8.87
CA VAL A 181 -13.95 4.16 -8.15
C VAL A 181 -13.73 5.64 -7.81
N GLU A 182 -13.88 6.54 -8.79
CA GLU A 182 -13.64 7.97 -8.60
C GLU A 182 -14.62 8.58 -7.60
N ASN A 183 -15.91 8.28 -7.75
CA ASN A 183 -16.95 8.71 -6.82
C ASN A 183 -16.68 8.22 -5.40
N SER A 184 -16.27 6.95 -5.27
CA SER A 184 -15.96 6.36 -3.97
C SER A 184 -14.80 7.08 -3.29
N ILE A 185 -13.71 7.34 -4.03
CA ILE A 185 -12.56 8.09 -3.53
C ILE A 185 -12.98 9.48 -3.06
N ASN A 186 -13.83 10.18 -3.82
CA ASN A 186 -14.31 11.52 -3.47
C ASN A 186 -15.20 11.56 -2.21
N LYS A 187 -15.78 10.43 -1.76
CA LYS A 187 -16.54 10.39 -0.50
C LYS A 187 -15.63 10.29 0.73
N PHE A 188 -14.39 9.81 0.58
CA PHE A 188 -13.43 9.72 1.67
C PHE A 188 -12.84 11.09 1.99
N SER A 189 -13.41 11.78 2.96
CA SER A 189 -13.07 13.19 3.29
C SER A 189 -12.55 13.39 4.72
N SER A 190 -12.42 12.32 5.51
CA SER A 190 -11.84 12.41 6.84
C SER A 190 -10.33 12.61 6.80
N TYR A 191 -9.77 13.23 7.83
CA TYR A 191 -8.33 13.42 7.95
C TYR A 191 -7.57 12.10 7.79
N GLY A 192 -6.59 12.08 6.87
CA GLY A 192 -5.76 10.91 6.58
C GLY A 192 -6.41 9.85 5.68
N SER A 193 -7.57 10.15 5.09
CA SER A 193 -8.22 9.25 4.13
C SER A 193 -7.52 9.23 2.76
N THR A 194 -8.02 8.37 1.86
CA THR A 194 -7.54 8.29 0.47
C THR A 194 -8.20 9.29 -0.50
N GLY A 195 -9.06 10.20 -0.02
CA GLY A 195 -9.69 11.19 -0.89
C GLY A 195 -8.67 12.14 -1.51
N SER A 196 -8.90 12.55 -2.75
CA SER A 196 -7.96 13.36 -3.54
C SER A 196 -7.52 14.63 -2.80
N ASP A 197 -8.47 15.35 -2.19
CA ASP A 197 -8.17 16.57 -1.41
C ASP A 197 -7.34 16.25 -0.16
N CYS A 198 -7.69 15.18 0.57
CA CYS A 198 -6.94 14.75 1.76
C CYS A 198 -5.50 14.33 1.43
N VAL A 199 -5.30 13.63 0.31
CA VAL A 199 -3.98 13.23 -0.17
C VAL A 199 -3.18 14.46 -0.61
N ALA A 200 -3.81 15.42 -1.29
CA ALA A 200 -3.16 16.68 -1.68
C ALA A 200 -2.74 17.50 -0.46
N GLU A 201 -3.58 17.60 0.57
CA GLU A 201 -3.24 18.24 1.84
C GLU A 201 -2.05 17.56 2.53
N GLN A 202 -2.04 16.23 2.60
CA GLN A 202 -0.92 15.47 3.17
C GLN A 202 0.37 15.67 2.37
N LEU A 203 0.28 15.71 1.04
CA LEU A 203 1.42 15.99 0.17
C LEU A 203 2.00 17.38 0.44
N HIS A 204 1.15 18.42 0.48
CA HIS A 204 1.57 19.79 0.81
C HIS A 204 2.19 19.89 2.20
N HIS A 205 1.63 19.18 3.19
CA HIS A 205 2.19 19.13 4.54
C HIS A 205 3.65 18.62 4.52
N TRP A 206 3.91 17.52 3.82
CA TRP A 206 5.25 16.93 3.77
C TRP A 206 6.22 17.73 2.91
N ILE A 207 5.79 18.30 1.79
CA ILE A 207 6.60 19.22 0.99
C ILE A 207 7.08 20.39 1.85
N SER A 208 6.16 21.03 2.58
CA SER A 208 6.47 22.15 3.48
C SER A 208 7.41 21.73 4.63
N LYS A 209 7.09 20.63 5.30
CA LYS A 209 7.85 20.13 6.45
C LYS A 209 9.27 19.66 6.10
N LEU A 210 9.44 19.08 4.92
CA LEU A 210 10.73 18.60 4.41
C LEU A 210 11.48 19.65 3.59
N GLN A 211 10.88 20.82 3.35
CA GLN A 211 11.46 21.92 2.56
C GLN A 211 11.85 21.47 1.14
N ILE A 212 11.01 20.63 0.52
CA ILE A 212 11.21 20.16 -0.85
C ILE A 212 10.74 21.27 -1.80
N SER A 213 11.61 21.68 -2.73
CA SER A 213 11.34 22.71 -3.74
C SER A 213 10.54 22.19 -4.93
#